data_AF-A0A0L7LQ49-F1
#
_entry.id   AF-A0A0L7LQ49-F1
#
_cell.length_a   1.000
_cell.length_b   1.000
_cell.length_c   1.000
_cell.angle_alpha   90.00
_cell.angle_beta   90.00
_cell.angle_gamma   90.00
#
_symmetry.space_group_name_H-M   'P 1'
#
loop_
_entity.id
_entity.type
_entity.pdbx_description
1 polymer ?
#
loop_
_entity_poly.entity_id
_entity_poly.type
_entity_poly.pdbx_seq_one_letter_code
_entity_poly.pdbx_strand_id
1 'polypeptide(L)'
;MDDDDVIAVLGLALVLQNRKRKRDRTEWSKRWLLKRMQFSHVNLINELRFSPTDYENYLRMDEKLYLKLLSLITPLIQRQDTVMREAISAHERLAVTLRFLTTGRTYECLKYSAIISPQALGRIIPKTCDAIYEVLKEDYLQVSKQLKPNSNHYTSLIVVCQILVVVLVRAEIVVQEK
;
A
#
# COMPACT_ATOMS: atom_id res chain seq x y z
N MET A 1 -23.28 -13.60 -52.28
CA MET A 1 -22.85 -13.09 -50.97
C MET A 1 -22.34 -14.31 -50.28
N ASP A 2 -21.01 -14.45 -50.26
CA ASP A 2 -20.37 -15.70 -49.89
C ASP A 2 -20.49 -15.88 -48.37
N ASP A 3 -20.56 -17.12 -47.88
CA ASP A 3 -20.71 -17.42 -46.45
C ASP A 3 -19.61 -16.76 -45.60
N ASP A 4 -18.42 -16.55 -46.19
CA ASP A 4 -17.29 -15.84 -45.60
C ASP A 4 -17.59 -14.35 -45.34
N ASP A 5 -18.36 -13.68 -46.20
CA ASP A 5 -18.76 -12.28 -46.03
C ASP A 5 -19.73 -12.14 -44.85
N VAL A 6 -20.63 -13.10 -44.68
CA VAL A 6 -21.61 -13.13 -43.59
C VAL A 6 -20.90 -13.29 -42.24
N ILE A 7 -19.92 -14.21 -42.18
CA ILE A 7 -19.11 -14.46 -40.98
C ILE A 7 -18.28 -13.21 -40.64
N ALA A 8 -17.67 -12.55 -41.62
CA ALA A 8 -16.90 -11.33 -41.42
C ALA A 8 -17.75 -10.19 -40.84
N VAL A 9 -18.98 -9.99 -41.38
CA VAL A 9 -19.91 -8.96 -40.90
C VAL A 9 -20.41 -9.26 -39.48
N LEU A 10 -20.74 -10.52 -39.17
CA LEU A 10 -21.12 -10.94 -37.81
C LEU A 10 -19.98 -10.76 -36.80
N GLY A 11 -18.76 -11.12 -37.19
CA GLY A 11 -17.55 -10.90 -36.39
C GLY A 11 -17.34 -9.41 -36.09
N LEU A 12 -17.49 -8.55 -37.10
CA LEU A 12 -17.37 -7.11 -36.92
C LEU A 12 -18.47 -6.54 -36.02
N ALA A 13 -19.71 -7.00 -36.18
CA ALA A 13 -20.85 -6.58 -35.35
C ALA A 13 -20.65 -6.95 -33.87
N LEU A 14 -20.15 -8.15 -33.58
CA LEU A 14 -19.81 -8.58 -32.22
C LEU A 14 -18.68 -7.75 -31.60
N VAL A 15 -17.63 -7.43 -32.37
CA VAL A 15 -16.53 -6.57 -31.92
C VAL A 15 -17.01 -5.14 -31.62
N LEU A 16 -17.92 -4.62 -32.44
CA LEU A 16 -18.51 -3.30 -32.23
C LEU A 16 -19.49 -3.27 -31.04
N GLN A 17 -20.26 -4.33 -30.81
CA GLN A 17 -21.13 -4.46 -29.64
C GLN A 17 -20.33 -4.61 -28.33
N ASN A 18 -19.22 -5.34 -28.37
CA ASN A 18 -18.33 -5.54 -27.21
C ASN A 18 -17.33 -4.41 -27.00
N ARG A 19 -17.29 -3.39 -27.87
CA ARG A 19 -16.55 -2.15 -27.63
C ARG A 19 -17.22 -1.41 -26.47
N LYS A 20 -16.78 -1.71 -25.24
CA LYS A 20 -17.10 -0.92 -24.05
C LYS A 20 -16.78 0.54 -24.37
N ARG A 21 -17.82 1.37 -24.49
CA ARG A 21 -17.67 2.82 -24.67
C ARG A 21 -16.77 3.33 -23.55
N LYS A 22 -15.57 3.80 -23.89
CA LYS A 22 -14.73 4.50 -22.93
C LYS A 22 -15.51 5.74 -22.52
N ARG A 23 -15.84 5.85 -21.23
CA ARG A 23 -16.46 7.06 -20.69
C ARG A 23 -15.49 8.21 -20.91
N ASP A 24 -15.97 9.28 -21.55
CA ASP A 24 -15.23 10.52 -21.61
C ASP A 24 -15.01 11.03 -20.19
N ARG A 25 -13.74 11.27 -19.87
CA ARG A 25 -13.35 11.68 -18.54
C ARG A 25 -13.73 13.15 -18.35
N THR A 26 -14.76 13.41 -17.53
CA THR A 26 -15.20 14.76 -17.19
C THR A 26 -14.22 15.54 -16.33
N GLU A 27 -13.37 14.86 -15.56
CA GLU A 27 -12.39 15.48 -14.66
C GLU A 27 -11.11 14.64 -14.57
N TRP A 28 -9.93 15.26 -14.74
CA TRP A 28 -8.63 14.56 -14.69
C TRP A 28 -8.36 13.90 -13.34
N SER A 29 -8.62 14.63 -12.25
CA SER A 29 -8.51 14.15 -10.88
C SER A 29 -9.55 14.85 -10.01
N LYS A 30 -10.13 14.14 -9.05
CA LYS A 30 -11.01 14.75 -8.06
C LYS A 30 -10.27 15.86 -7.32
N ARG A 31 -10.93 17.01 -7.13
CA ARG A 31 -10.34 18.17 -6.42
C ARG A 31 -9.75 17.83 -5.05
N TRP A 32 -10.41 16.96 -4.28
CA TRP A 32 -9.92 16.57 -2.95
C TRP A 32 -8.64 15.71 -3.00
N LEU A 33 -8.40 14.95 -4.08
CA LEU A 33 -7.15 14.18 -4.26
C LEU A 33 -5.93 15.07 -4.52
N LEU A 34 -6.15 16.32 -4.97
CA LEU A 34 -5.10 17.31 -5.14
C LEU A 34 -4.72 17.97 -3.81
N LYS A 35 -5.61 17.92 -2.81
CA LYS A 35 -5.41 18.50 -1.47
C LYS A 35 -4.77 17.51 -0.49
N ARG A 36 -3.86 16.65 -0.99
CA ARG A 36 -3.20 15.60 -0.18
C ARG A 36 -2.42 16.21 0.98
N MET A 37 -1.71 17.30 0.75
CA MET A 37 -0.96 18.02 1.79
C MET A 37 -1.82 18.56 2.93
N GLN A 38 -3.14 18.73 2.72
CA GLN A 38 -4.04 19.27 3.75
C GLN A 38 -4.75 18.15 4.51
N PHE A 39 -5.26 17.14 3.79
CA PHE A 39 -6.18 16.15 4.35
C PHE A 39 -5.58 14.76 4.58
N SER A 40 -4.33 14.53 4.17
CA SER A 40 -3.67 13.24 4.40
C SER A 40 -3.51 12.97 5.89
N HIS A 41 -3.75 11.72 6.30
CA HIS A 41 -3.51 11.28 7.67
C HIS A 41 -2.06 11.44 8.13
N VAL A 42 -1.11 11.71 7.23
CA VAL A 42 0.27 12.06 7.61
C VAL A 42 0.32 13.30 8.51
N ASN A 43 -0.57 14.26 8.30
CA ASN A 43 -0.66 15.43 9.18
C ASN A 43 -1.05 15.03 10.61
N LEU A 44 -1.98 14.08 10.73
CA LEU A 44 -2.32 13.49 12.03
C LEU A 44 -1.13 12.74 12.62
N ILE A 45 -0.40 11.95 11.84
CA ILE A 45 0.79 11.23 12.33
C ILE A 45 1.83 12.21 12.90
N ASN A 46 2.04 13.35 12.24
CA ASN A 46 2.96 14.38 12.73
C ASN A 46 2.54 14.96 14.08
N GLU A 47 1.24 15.16 14.29
CA GLU A 47 0.69 15.60 15.58
C GLU A 47 0.84 14.51 16.65
N LEU A 48 0.60 13.25 16.29
CA LEU A 48 0.70 12.12 17.21
C LEU A 48 2.13 11.91 17.76
N ARG A 49 3.16 12.48 17.13
CA ARG A 49 4.55 12.41 17.63
C ARG A 49 4.69 13.02 19.03
N PHE A 50 3.81 13.95 19.40
CA PHE A 50 3.78 14.55 20.75
C PHE A 50 3.04 13.68 21.78
N SER A 51 2.39 12.59 21.35
CA SER A 51 1.64 11.65 22.20
C SER A 51 2.06 10.21 21.87
N PRO A 52 3.18 9.71 22.44
CA PRO A 52 3.78 8.43 22.05
C PRO A 52 2.81 7.23 22.11
N THR A 53 1.96 7.18 23.14
CA THR A 53 0.94 6.13 23.29
C THR A 53 -0.03 6.09 22.09
N ASP A 54 -0.48 7.25 21.62
CA ASP A 54 -1.42 7.33 20.50
C ASP A 54 -0.73 7.07 19.17
N TYR A 55 0.53 7.50 19.02
CA TYR A 55 1.37 7.15 17.88
C TYR A 55 1.53 5.63 17.73
N GLU A 56 1.92 4.96 18.82
CA GLU A 56 2.06 3.51 18.86
C GLU A 56 0.72 2.82 18.61
N ASN A 57 -0.38 3.30 19.16
CA ASN A 57 -1.71 2.75 18.89
C ASN A 57 -2.11 2.91 17.42
N TYR A 58 -1.74 4.03 16.79
CA TYR A 58 -2.11 4.34 15.41
C TYR A 58 -1.34 3.50 14.38
N LEU A 59 -0.02 3.36 14.56
CA LEU A 59 0.88 2.66 13.63
C LEU A 59 1.26 1.23 14.08
N ARG A 60 0.93 0.84 15.33
CA ARG A 60 1.39 -0.40 15.98
C ARG A 60 2.92 -0.52 16.01
N MET A 61 3.61 0.62 16.08
CA MET A 61 5.06 0.72 16.03
C MET A 61 5.52 2.00 16.72
N ASP A 62 6.63 1.93 17.47
CA ASP A 62 7.30 3.10 18.05
C ASP A 62 7.89 4.01 16.95
N GLU A 63 8.01 5.31 17.24
CA GLU A 63 8.51 6.30 16.30
C GLU A 63 9.95 5.99 15.86
N LYS A 64 10.82 5.54 16.77
CA LYS A 64 12.23 5.26 16.42
C LYS A 64 12.31 4.08 15.45
N LEU A 65 11.50 3.05 15.67
CA LEU A 65 11.40 1.90 14.78
C LEU A 65 10.81 2.30 13.43
N TYR A 66 9.77 3.13 13.43
CA TYR A 66 9.17 3.64 12.20
C TYR A 66 10.17 4.42 11.36
N LEU A 67 10.94 5.34 11.96
CA LEU A 67 11.95 6.12 11.27
C LEU A 67 13.10 5.26 10.74
N LYS A 68 13.53 4.25 11.52
CA LYS A 68 14.53 3.27 11.08
C LYS A 68 14.02 2.45 9.89
N LEU A 69 12.80 1.96 9.94
CA LEU A 69 12.21 1.22 8.83
C LEU A 69 12.07 2.10 7.59
N LEU A 70 11.62 3.34 7.79
CA LEU A 70 11.48 4.32 6.71
C LEU A 70 12.81 4.57 6.00
N SER A 71 13.91 4.77 6.74
CA SER A 71 15.22 5.02 6.11
C SER A 71 15.70 3.83 5.26
N LEU A 72 15.44 2.60 5.71
CA LEU A 72 15.83 1.39 4.98
C LEU A 72 15.00 1.16 3.71
N ILE A 73 13.69 1.39 3.75
CA ILE A 73 12.81 1.15 2.59
C ILE A 73 12.77 2.32 1.60
N THR A 74 13.09 3.54 2.05
CA THR A 74 13.08 4.76 1.21
C THR A 74 13.77 4.56 -0.15
N PRO A 75 15.00 4.01 -0.25
CA PRO A 75 15.64 3.78 -1.54
C PRO A 75 14.85 2.85 -2.48
N LEU A 76 14.02 1.96 -1.94
CA LEU A 76 13.23 1.00 -2.73
C LEU A 76 11.89 1.58 -3.19
N ILE A 77 11.27 2.45 -2.39
CA ILE A 77 9.89 2.91 -2.62
C ILE A 77 9.79 4.37 -3.09
N GLN A 78 10.86 5.16 -2.99
CA GLN A 78 10.85 6.57 -3.38
C GLN A 78 10.48 6.74 -4.85
N ARG A 79 9.77 7.83 -5.16
CA ARG A 79 9.46 8.25 -6.53
C ARG A 79 9.80 9.71 -6.74
N GLN A 80 10.00 10.06 -7.99
CA GLN A 80 10.27 11.41 -8.44
C GLN A 80 8.97 12.16 -8.69
N ASP A 81 8.96 13.44 -8.35
CA ASP A 81 7.87 14.34 -8.65
C ASP A 81 7.70 14.54 -10.15
N THR A 82 6.47 14.87 -10.55
CA THR A 82 6.15 15.21 -11.94
C THR A 82 5.66 16.65 -11.99
N VAL A 83 5.76 17.28 -13.16
CA VAL A 83 5.30 18.68 -13.38
C VAL A 83 3.83 18.87 -12.96
N MET A 84 2.98 17.86 -13.15
CA MET A 84 1.54 17.96 -12.87
C MET A 84 1.15 17.60 -11.44
N ARG A 85 1.96 16.80 -10.72
CA ARG A 85 1.62 16.31 -9.38
C ARG A 85 2.87 15.85 -8.64
N GLU A 86 2.93 16.22 -7.37
CA GLU A 86 3.87 15.68 -6.39
C GLU A 86 3.66 14.16 -6.22
N ALA A 87 4.76 13.43 -6.26
CA ALA A 87 4.79 12.02 -5.98
C ALA A 87 4.33 11.75 -4.54
N ILE A 88 3.71 10.59 -4.34
CA ILE A 88 3.42 10.11 -3.00
C ILE A 88 4.76 9.73 -2.37
N SER A 89 5.13 10.41 -1.29
CA SER A 89 6.45 10.27 -0.64
C SER A 89 6.65 8.89 -0.03
N ALA A 90 7.90 8.48 0.24
CA ALA A 90 8.17 7.23 0.95
C ALA A 90 7.46 7.17 2.31
N HIS A 91 7.39 8.30 3.02
CA HIS A 91 6.69 8.42 4.30
C HIS A 91 5.18 8.15 4.14
N GLU A 92 4.52 8.78 3.16
CA GLU A 92 3.09 8.54 2.90
C GLU A 92 2.80 7.09 2.52
N ARG A 93 3.69 6.45 1.74
CA ARG A 93 3.58 5.05 1.33
C ARG A 93 3.70 4.08 2.50
N LEU A 94 4.66 4.31 3.39
CA LEU A 94 4.84 3.47 4.57
C LEU A 94 3.65 3.64 5.53
N ALA A 95 3.28 4.89 5.85
CA ALA A 95 2.18 5.20 6.75
C ALA A 95 0.87 4.55 6.30
N VAL A 96 0.51 4.67 5.01
CA VAL A 96 -0.73 4.08 4.49
C VAL A 96 -0.69 2.54 4.49
N THR A 97 0.48 1.96 4.23
CA THR A 97 0.68 0.50 4.24
C THR A 97 0.55 -0.04 5.65
N LEU A 98 1.23 0.57 6.64
CA LEU A 98 1.08 0.18 8.04
C LEU A 98 -0.38 0.34 8.49
N ARG A 99 -1.04 1.45 8.13
CA ARG A 99 -2.45 1.66 8.47
C ARG A 99 -3.36 0.59 7.86
N PHE A 100 -3.09 0.17 6.63
CA PHE A 100 -3.80 -0.94 5.99
C PHE A 100 -3.57 -2.26 6.73
N LEU A 101 -2.32 -2.59 7.08
CA LEU A 101 -1.99 -3.82 7.79
C LEU A 101 -2.60 -3.86 9.20
N THR A 102 -2.59 -2.73 9.92
CA THR A 102 -3.13 -2.66 11.28
C THR A 102 -4.65 -2.69 11.32
N THR A 103 -5.33 -2.06 10.36
CA THR A 103 -6.80 -1.96 10.37
C THR A 103 -7.51 -2.99 9.50
N GLY A 104 -6.84 -3.56 8.50
CA GLY A 104 -7.43 -4.51 7.55
C GLY A 104 -8.56 -3.94 6.68
N ARG A 105 -8.65 -2.62 6.53
CA ARG A 105 -9.73 -1.94 5.80
C ARG A 105 -9.59 -2.11 4.28
N THR A 106 -10.71 -2.04 3.56
CA THR A 106 -10.70 -2.01 2.10
C THR A 106 -10.04 -0.73 1.57
N TYR A 107 -9.50 -0.79 0.34
CA TYR A 107 -8.91 0.39 -0.31
C TYR A 107 -9.92 1.51 -0.52
N GLU A 108 -11.20 1.17 -0.71
CA GLU A 108 -12.30 2.14 -0.83
C GLU A 108 -12.52 2.95 0.46
N CYS A 109 -12.31 2.34 1.62
CA CYS A 109 -12.35 3.05 2.90
C CYS A 109 -11.07 3.87 3.13
N LEU A 110 -9.91 3.27 2.83
CA LEU A 110 -8.60 3.87 3.08
C LEU A 110 -8.32 5.10 2.21
N LYS A 111 -8.92 5.21 1.02
CA LYS A 111 -8.71 6.33 0.10
C LYS A 111 -9.02 7.69 0.71
N TYR A 112 -9.99 7.77 1.62
CA TYR A 112 -10.44 9.02 2.22
C TYR A 112 -9.48 9.52 3.29
N SER A 113 -8.93 8.63 4.12
CA SER A 113 -7.93 9.03 5.12
C SER A 113 -6.55 9.24 4.52
N ALA A 114 -6.19 8.50 3.48
CA ALA A 114 -4.88 8.63 2.83
C ALA A 114 -4.84 9.70 1.73
N ILE A 115 -6.00 10.12 1.21
CA ILE A 115 -6.11 11.03 0.05
C ILE A 115 -5.36 10.46 -1.17
N ILE A 116 -5.49 9.13 -1.36
CA ILE A 116 -4.86 8.36 -2.44
C ILE A 116 -5.94 7.49 -3.07
N SER A 117 -5.99 7.41 -4.41
CA SER A 117 -7.01 6.60 -5.08
C SER A 117 -6.83 5.10 -4.80
N PRO A 118 -7.92 4.31 -4.78
CA PRO A 118 -7.85 2.85 -4.58
C PRO A 118 -6.91 2.16 -5.57
N GLN A 119 -6.87 2.63 -6.82
CA GLN A 119 -5.97 2.09 -7.85
C GLN A 119 -4.49 2.34 -7.54
N ALA A 120 -4.17 3.50 -6.94
CA ALA A 120 -2.82 3.80 -6.50
C ALA A 120 -2.47 3.00 -5.24
N LEU A 121 -3.39 2.87 -4.29
CA LEU A 121 -3.23 2.04 -3.09
C LEU A 121 -2.91 0.58 -3.45
N GLY A 122 -3.65 -0.02 -4.39
CA GLY A 122 -3.39 -1.39 -4.86
C GLY A 122 -2.04 -1.58 -5.54
N ARG A 123 -1.33 -0.51 -5.91
CA ARG A 123 0.05 -0.58 -6.41
C ARG A 123 1.08 -0.25 -5.34
N ILE A 124 0.75 0.65 -4.42
CA ILE A 124 1.66 1.13 -3.37
C ILE A 124 1.80 0.09 -2.27
N ILE A 125 0.68 -0.45 -1.78
CA ILE A 125 0.66 -1.34 -0.61
C ILE A 125 1.47 -2.62 -0.90
N PRO A 126 1.23 -3.37 -1.99
CA PRO A 126 2.03 -4.56 -2.28
C PRO A 126 3.52 -4.25 -2.44
N LYS A 127 3.87 -3.19 -3.19
CA LYS A 127 5.28 -2.79 -3.38
C LYS A 127 5.97 -2.40 -2.08
N THR A 128 5.24 -1.79 -1.17
CA THR A 128 5.79 -1.40 0.14
C THR A 128 5.96 -2.63 1.02
N CYS A 129 5.02 -3.58 0.98
CA CYS A 129 5.17 -4.87 1.65
C CYS A 129 6.39 -5.66 1.12
N ASP A 130 6.59 -5.70 -0.20
CA ASP A 130 7.76 -6.33 -0.81
C ASP A 130 9.06 -5.68 -0.33
N ALA A 131 9.11 -4.34 -0.31
CA ALA A 131 10.27 -3.61 0.18
C ALA A 131 10.55 -3.87 1.67
N ILE A 132 9.49 -3.96 2.50
CA ILE A 132 9.60 -4.31 3.92
C ILE A 132 10.16 -5.72 4.06
N TYR A 133 9.66 -6.68 3.28
CA TYR A 133 10.15 -8.06 3.28
C TYR A 133 11.63 -8.13 2.90
N GLU A 134 12.03 -7.45 1.82
CA GLU A 134 13.42 -7.43 1.34
C GLU A 134 14.42 -6.86 2.35
N VAL A 135 14.00 -5.85 3.11
CA VAL A 135 14.85 -5.25 4.16
C VAL A 135 14.92 -6.15 5.41
N LEU A 136 13.80 -6.75 5.82
CA LEU A 136 13.72 -7.49 7.08
C LEU A 136 14.12 -8.96 6.96
N LYS A 137 14.15 -9.53 5.76
CA LYS A 137 14.46 -10.96 5.55
C LYS A 137 15.84 -11.36 6.08
N GLU A 138 16.84 -10.51 5.94
CA GLU A 138 18.20 -10.87 6.37
C GLU A 138 18.32 -10.85 7.90
N ASP A 139 17.83 -9.79 8.54
CA ASP A 139 17.93 -9.59 9.99
C ASP A 139 17.03 -10.54 10.79
N TYR A 140 15.83 -10.88 10.29
CA TYR A 140 14.81 -11.55 11.11
C TYR A 140 14.44 -12.96 10.67
N LEU A 141 14.59 -13.33 9.38
CA LEU A 141 14.32 -14.71 8.95
C LEU A 141 15.50 -15.64 9.21
N GLN A 142 16.74 -15.15 9.23
CA GLN A 142 17.91 -15.97 9.55
C GLN A 142 17.97 -16.35 11.04
N VAL A 143 17.49 -15.47 11.92
CA VAL A 143 17.45 -15.70 13.38
C VAL A 143 16.60 -16.92 13.73
N SER A 144 15.57 -17.25 12.93
CA SER A 144 14.77 -18.47 13.12
C SER A 144 15.57 -19.78 13.06
N LYS A 145 16.78 -19.79 12.46
CA LYS A 145 17.65 -20.97 12.40
C LYS A 145 18.57 -21.13 13.62
N GLN A 146 18.66 -20.14 14.52
CA GLN A 146 19.64 -20.11 15.61
C GLN A 146 19.06 -19.78 17.01
N LEU A 147 17.74 -19.68 17.16
CA LEU A 147 17.13 -19.31 18.46
C LEU A 147 17.15 -20.47 19.46
N LYS A 148 18.08 -20.43 20.43
CA LYS A 148 17.83 -20.94 21.78
C LYS A 148 16.99 -19.91 22.56
N PRO A 149 15.99 -20.35 23.34
CA PRO A 149 15.09 -19.44 24.04
C PRO A 149 15.84 -18.74 25.18
N ASN A 150 16.01 -17.42 25.09
CA ASN A 150 16.44 -16.60 26.22
C ASN A 150 15.58 -15.34 26.35
N SER A 151 15.32 -14.97 27.60
CA SER A 151 14.04 -14.47 28.07
C SER A 151 13.73 -12.98 27.90
N ASN A 152 14.52 -12.22 27.14
CA ASN A 152 14.33 -10.77 26.99
C ASN A 152 14.19 -10.28 25.53
N HIS A 153 14.04 -11.18 24.56
CA HIS A 153 13.79 -10.84 23.14
C HIS A 153 12.30 -10.79 22.75
N TYR A 154 11.39 -10.98 23.70
CA TYR A 154 9.96 -11.19 23.40
C TYR A 154 9.27 -9.96 22.83
N THR A 155 9.62 -8.73 23.22
CA THR A 155 8.95 -7.53 22.69
C THR A 155 9.30 -7.25 21.23
N SER A 156 10.56 -7.46 20.81
CA SER A 156 10.96 -7.34 19.41
C SER A 156 10.50 -8.53 18.56
N LEU A 157 10.54 -9.77 19.10
CA LEU A 157 9.99 -10.93 18.38
C LEU A 157 8.47 -10.91 18.28
N ILE A 158 7.72 -10.36 19.25
CA ILE A 158 6.25 -10.28 19.18
C ILE A 158 5.83 -9.22 18.16
N VAL A 159 6.49 -8.06 18.09
CA VAL A 159 6.18 -7.03 17.08
C VAL A 159 6.59 -7.49 15.68
N VAL A 160 7.75 -8.12 15.55
CA VAL A 160 8.18 -8.70 14.27
C VAL A 160 7.30 -9.89 13.90
N CYS A 161 6.92 -10.80 14.81
CA CYS A 161 5.95 -11.86 14.52
C CYS A 161 4.54 -11.31 14.28
N GLN A 162 4.10 -10.23 14.91
CA GLN A 162 2.79 -9.65 14.61
C GLN A 162 2.80 -8.98 13.23
N ILE A 163 3.88 -8.29 12.87
CA ILE A 163 4.06 -7.73 11.53
C ILE A 163 4.27 -8.86 10.50
N LEU A 164 5.06 -9.90 10.79
CA LEU A 164 5.29 -11.04 9.89
C LEU A 164 4.03 -11.92 9.76
N VAL A 165 3.28 -12.18 10.84
CA VAL A 165 2.03 -12.96 10.80
C VAL A 165 0.95 -12.13 10.12
N VAL A 166 0.86 -10.82 10.34
CA VAL A 166 -0.06 -9.95 9.58
C VAL A 166 0.35 -9.82 8.12
N VAL A 167 1.65 -9.75 7.81
CA VAL A 167 2.18 -9.68 6.43
C VAL A 167 2.04 -11.02 5.72
N LEU A 168 2.35 -12.16 6.36
CA LEU A 168 2.27 -13.50 5.77
C LEU A 168 0.82 -13.99 5.67
N VAL A 169 -0.01 -13.83 6.72
CA VAL A 169 -1.42 -14.30 6.72
C VAL A 169 -2.31 -13.41 5.84
N ARG A 170 -1.96 -12.14 5.56
CA ARG A 170 -2.71 -11.30 4.61
C ARG A 170 -2.09 -11.19 3.22
N ALA A 171 -0.80 -11.45 3.02
CA ALA A 171 -0.23 -11.52 1.66
C ALA A 171 -0.86 -12.66 0.86
N GLU A 172 -1.18 -13.80 1.50
CA GLU A 172 -1.92 -14.89 0.86
C GLU A 172 -3.36 -14.49 0.49
N ILE A 173 -4.00 -13.57 1.23
CA ILE A 173 -5.38 -13.12 0.95
C ILE A 173 -5.42 -12.05 -0.15
N VAL A 174 -4.46 -11.12 -0.20
CA VAL A 174 -4.41 -10.06 -1.24
C VAL A 174 -4.09 -10.63 -2.63
N VAL A 175 -3.49 -11.83 -2.71
CA VAL A 175 -3.27 -12.53 -3.98
C VAL A 175 -4.56 -13.16 -4.54
N GLN A 176 -5.59 -13.40 -3.71
CA GLN A 176 -6.81 -14.14 -4.11
C GLN A 176 -7.98 -13.25 -4.58
N GLU A 177 -7.87 -11.92 -4.53
CA GLU A 177 -8.95 -11.01 -4.94
C GLU A 177 -8.70 -10.38 -6.33
N LYS A 178 -8.22 -11.21 -7.28
CA LYS A 178 -7.94 -10.80 -8.67
C LYS A 178 -8.73 -11.61 -9.68
#